data_AF-A0A7R9MTD4-F1
#
_entry.id   AF-A0A7R9MTD4-F1
#
_cell.length_a   1.000
_cell.length_b   1.000
_cell.length_c   1.000
_cell.angle_alpha   90.00
_cell.angle_beta   90.00
_cell.angle_gamma   90.00
#
_symmetry.space_group_name_H-M   'P 1'
#
loop_
_entity.id
_entity.type
_entity.pdbx_description
1 polymer ?
#
loop_
_entity_poly.entity_id
_entity_poly.type
_entity_poly.pdbx_seq_one_letter_code
_entity_poly.pdbx_strand_id
1 'polypeptide(L)'
;DWERDLYVRNGKCFGVYELGKPVLYLSDPELIREVLVKDFHMFTNRREFRTGGDPIFENMVGLQKDSEWKRIRSVMSPTFTTGKLKRMTPLILECVDTMNDNIDK
;
A
#
# COMPACT_ATOMS: atom_id res chain seq x y z
N ASP A 1 0.31 -20.48 -6.97
CA ASP A 1 0.45 -19.04 -7.23
C ASP A 1 1.47 -18.76 -8.30
N TRP A 2 1.03 -18.02 -9.32
CA TRP A 2 1.85 -17.60 -10.47
C TRP A 2 3.01 -16.68 -10.05
N GLU A 3 2.84 -15.89 -8.98
CA GLU A 3 3.90 -15.02 -8.43
C GLU A 3 5.09 -15.84 -7.88
N ARG A 4 4.79 -16.94 -7.19
CA ARG A 4 5.81 -17.84 -6.64
C ARG A 4 6.55 -18.56 -7.77
N ASP A 5 5.85 -18.93 -8.84
CA ASP A 5 6.45 -19.54 -10.02
C ASP A 5 7.40 -18.56 -10.75
N LEU A 6 7.02 -17.28 -10.86
CA LEU A 6 7.89 -16.22 -11.39
C LEU A 6 9.18 -16.06 -10.58
N TYR A 7 9.07 -16.06 -9.25
CA TYR A 7 10.22 -15.97 -8.36
C TYR A 7 11.20 -17.14 -8.55
N VAL A 8 10.69 -18.38 -8.61
CA VAL A 8 11.52 -19.58 -8.77
C VAL A 8 12.23 -19.59 -10.12
N ARG A 9 11.56 -19.15 -11.20
CA ARG A 9 12.10 -19.19 -12.56
C ARG A 9 13.10 -18.06 -12.84
N ASN A 10 12.81 -16.87 -12.34
CA ASN A 10 13.53 -15.65 -12.75
C ASN A 10 14.49 -15.14 -11.66
N GLY A 11 14.44 -15.71 -10.45
CA GLY A 11 15.34 -15.41 -9.35
C GLY A 11 14.94 -14.16 -8.55
N LYS A 12 15.93 -13.56 -7.89
CA LYS A 12 15.76 -12.52 -6.87
C LYS A 12 15.25 -11.17 -7.41
N CYS A 13 15.61 -10.85 -8.65
CA CYS A 13 15.30 -9.59 -9.31
C CYS A 13 15.33 -9.81 -10.83
N PHE A 14 14.29 -9.38 -11.54
CA PHE A 14 14.18 -9.59 -12.98
C PHE A 14 13.36 -8.50 -13.67
N GLY A 15 13.64 -8.27 -14.95
CA GLY A 15 12.87 -7.34 -15.78
C GLY A 15 11.68 -8.03 -16.45
N VAL A 16 10.55 -7.35 -16.52
CA VAL A 16 9.41 -7.74 -17.37
C VAL A 16 8.85 -6.53 -18.10
N TYR A 17 8.00 -6.76 -19.09
CA TYR A 17 7.24 -5.71 -19.74
C TYR A 17 5.79 -5.75 -19.27
N GLU A 18 5.34 -4.68 -18.64
CA GLU A 18 3.93 -4.46 -18.30
C GLU A 18 3.33 -3.44 -19.25
N LEU A 19 2.33 -3.83 -20.04
CA LEU A 19 1.66 -2.95 -21.01
C LEU A 19 2.65 -2.19 -21.91
N GLY A 20 3.72 -2.88 -22.35
CA GLY A 20 4.78 -2.31 -23.18
C GLY A 20 5.81 -1.44 -22.44
N LYS A 21 5.69 -1.28 -21.12
CA LYS A 21 6.67 -0.56 -20.30
C LYS A 21 7.61 -1.55 -19.61
N PRO A 22 8.94 -1.39 -19.74
CA PRO A 22 9.87 -2.20 -18.96
C PRO A 22 9.75 -1.84 -17.48
N VAL A 23 9.65 -2.86 -16.64
CA VAL A 23 9.58 -2.72 -15.18
C VAL A 23 10.50 -3.73 -14.53
N LEU A 24 11.05 -3.35 -13.37
CA LEU A 24 11.90 -4.21 -12.56
C LEU A 24 11.08 -4.82 -11.43
N TYR A 25 11.02 -6.15 -11.37
CA TYR A 25 10.42 -6.89 -10.27
C TYR A 25 11.48 -7.23 -9.23
N LEU A 26 11.19 -6.87 -7.98
CA LEU A 26 11.97 -7.24 -6.80
C LEU A 26 11.21 -8.33 -6.07
N SER A 27 11.83 -9.51 -5.93
CA SER A 27 11.19 -10.66 -5.31
C SER A 27 11.95 -11.16 -4.08
N ASP A 28 13.16 -10.67 -3.85
CA ASP A 28 13.94 -10.93 -2.65
C ASP A 28 13.57 -9.95 -1.52
N PRO A 29 13.21 -10.42 -0.32
CA PRO A 29 12.82 -9.56 0.81
C PRO A 29 13.90 -8.57 1.24
N GLU A 30 15.19 -8.91 1.10
CA GLU A 30 16.27 -8.00 1.45
C GLU A 30 16.29 -6.82 0.47
N LEU A 31 16.19 -7.09 -0.83
CA LEU A 31 16.09 -6.04 -1.86
C LEU A 31 14.86 -5.15 -1.69
N ILE A 32 13.71 -5.76 -1.38
CA ILE A 32 12.47 -5.01 -1.10
C ILE A 32 12.68 -4.09 0.11
N ARG A 33 13.37 -4.56 1.15
CA ARG A 33 13.68 -3.76 2.34
C ARG A 33 14.66 -2.63 2.02
N GLU A 34 15.69 -2.87 1.20
CA GLU A 34 16.60 -1.82 0.75
C GLU A 34 15.80 -0.69 0.11
N VAL A 35 14.94 -1.00 -0.85
CA VAL A 35 14.18 0.00 -1.62
C VAL A 35 13.09 0.69 -0.79
N LEU A 36 12.31 -0.07 -0.01
CA LEU A 36 11.15 0.47 0.70
C LEU A 36 11.48 1.10 2.06
N VAL A 37 12.66 0.81 2.63
CA VAL A 37 13.04 1.26 3.97
C VAL A 37 14.34 2.05 3.94
N LYS A 38 15.45 1.45 3.50
CA LYS A 38 16.77 2.11 3.59
C LYS A 38 16.88 3.28 2.61
N ASP A 39 16.60 3.02 1.34
CA ASP A 39 16.70 3.98 0.23
C ASP A 39 15.34 4.59 -0.13
N PHE A 40 14.39 4.60 0.82
CA PHE A 40 13.05 5.14 0.60
C PHE A 40 13.05 6.58 0.07
N HIS A 41 14.04 7.39 0.46
CA HIS A 41 14.21 8.76 0.00
C HIS A 41 14.50 8.87 -1.51
N MET A 42 15.05 7.83 -2.13
CA MET A 42 15.25 7.72 -3.58
C MET A 42 14.00 7.16 -4.28
N PHE A 43 13.20 6.35 -3.59
CA PHE A 43 12.01 5.65 -4.11
C PHE A 43 10.71 6.08 -3.42
N THR A 44 10.55 7.38 -3.17
CA THR A 44 9.43 7.90 -2.37
C THR A 44 8.08 7.75 -3.07
N ASN A 45 8.04 7.92 -4.39
CA ASN A 45 6.81 7.88 -5.16
C ASN A 45 6.38 6.45 -5.50
N ARG A 46 5.08 6.20 -5.46
CA ARG A 46 4.49 4.91 -5.87
C ARG A 46 4.27 4.87 -7.38
N ARG A 47 4.03 3.66 -7.89
CA ARG A 47 3.69 3.42 -9.30
C ARG A 47 2.54 4.33 -9.71
N GLU A 48 2.67 4.95 -10.88
CA GLU A 48 1.60 5.79 -11.41
C GLU A 48 0.33 4.98 -11.65
N PHE A 49 -0.76 5.48 -11.08
CA PHE A 49 -2.10 4.94 -11.28
C PHE A 49 -2.91 5.96 -12.06
N ARG A 50 -3.53 5.53 -13.18
CA ARG A 50 -4.41 6.39 -13.96
C ARG A 50 -5.74 6.52 -13.21
N THR A 51 -5.97 7.66 -12.60
CA THR A 51 -7.21 7.99 -11.86
C THR A 51 -8.39 8.21 -12.78
N GLY A 52 -8.15 8.51 -14.06
CA GLY A 52 -9.20 8.84 -15.02
C GLY A 52 -9.86 10.20 -14.77
N GLY A 53 -9.26 11.07 -13.95
CA GLY A 53 -9.84 12.36 -13.56
C GLY A 53 -10.77 12.28 -12.34
N ASP A 54 -10.86 11.12 -11.68
CA ASP A 54 -11.71 10.95 -10.50
C ASP A 54 -11.10 11.68 -9.27
N PRO A 55 -11.81 12.66 -8.69
CA PRO A 55 -11.29 13.45 -7.58
C PRO A 55 -10.98 12.64 -6.31
N ILE A 56 -11.65 11.50 -6.08
CA ILE A 56 -11.39 10.66 -4.91
C ILE A 56 -10.01 10.01 -5.07
N PHE A 57 -9.76 9.38 -6.22
CA PHE A 57 -8.46 8.77 -6.50
C PHE A 57 -7.35 9.81 -6.53
N GLU A 58 -7.60 10.97 -7.12
CA GLU A 58 -6.61 12.06 -7.18
C GLU A 58 -6.23 12.64 -5.83
N ASN A 59 -7.04 12.45 -4.78
CA ASN A 59 -6.74 12.91 -3.42
C ASN A 59 -6.30 11.77 -2.48
N MET A 60 -6.21 10.52 -2.97
CA MET A 60 -5.75 9.41 -2.14
C MET A 60 -4.29 9.58 -1.74
N VAL A 61 -4.01 9.47 -0.44
CA VAL A 61 -2.64 9.55 0.11
C VAL A 61 -1.68 8.55 -0.54
N GLY A 62 -2.16 7.39 -0.99
CA GLY A 62 -1.33 6.37 -1.66
C GLY A 62 -0.87 6.75 -3.08
N LEU A 63 -1.53 7.72 -3.71
CA LEU A 63 -1.28 8.15 -5.09
C LEU A 63 -0.61 9.53 -5.19
N GLN A 64 -0.52 10.25 -4.07
CA GLN A 64 0.20 11.52 -4.01
C GLN A 64 1.70 11.33 -4.21
N LYS A 65 2.34 12.38 -4.72
CA LYS A 65 3.78 12.42 -4.96
C LYS A 65 4.48 13.43 -4.06
N ASP A 66 5.74 13.15 -3.75
CA ASP A 66 6.70 14.09 -3.17
C ASP A 66 6.19 14.86 -1.95
N SER A 67 6.14 16.20 -2.03
CA SER A 67 5.74 17.09 -0.93
C SER A 67 4.27 16.92 -0.54
N GLU A 68 3.38 16.68 -1.51
CA GLU A 68 1.95 16.50 -1.22
C GLU A 68 1.70 15.21 -0.45
N TRP A 69 2.39 14.13 -0.81
CA TRP A 69 2.37 12.89 -0.03
C TRP A 69 2.87 13.14 1.40
N LYS A 70 4.00 13.84 1.56
CA LYS A 70 4.54 14.18 2.90
C LYS A 70 3.55 15.00 3.72
N ARG A 71 2.90 16.00 3.10
CA ARG A 71 1.93 16.89 3.74
C ARG A 71 0.68 16.15 4.20
N ILE A 72 0.07 15.34 3.34
CA ILE A 72 -1.14 14.59 3.71
C ILE A 72 -0.81 13.53 4.76
N ARG A 73 0.31 12.83 4.60
CA ARG A 73 0.76 11.83 5.58
C ARG A 73 1.04 12.43 6.96
N SER A 74 1.66 13.60 7.05
CA SER A 74 1.96 14.24 8.33
C SER A 74 0.69 14.61 9.11
N VAL A 75 -0.37 15.00 8.41
CA VAL A 75 -1.69 15.29 8.99
C VAL A 75 -2.42 14.00 9.41
N MET A 76 -2.35 12.94 8.60
CA MET A 76 -3.10 11.70 8.87
C MET A 76 -2.45 10.79 9.92
N SER A 77 -1.11 10.68 9.93
CA SER A 77 -0.38 9.72 10.76
C SER A 77 -0.70 9.81 12.27
N PRO A 78 -0.88 11.00 12.88
CA PRO A 78 -1.22 11.12 14.30
C PRO A 78 -2.56 10.53 14.70
N THR A 79 -3.45 10.19 13.74
CA THR A 79 -4.74 9.55 14.02
C THR A 79 -4.61 8.05 14.23
N PHE A 80 -3.61 7.42 13.62
CA PHE A 80 -3.40 5.97 13.64
C PHE A 80 -2.37 5.52 14.70
N THR A 81 -2.30 6.20 15.84
CA THR A 81 -1.42 5.77 16.93
C THR A 81 -2.00 4.54 17.63
N THR A 82 -1.13 3.71 18.22
CA THR A 82 -1.55 2.52 18.98
C THR A 82 -2.61 2.85 20.05
N GLY A 83 -2.48 3.98 20.75
CA GLY A 83 -3.45 4.40 21.77
C GLY A 83 -4.82 4.81 21.20
N LYS A 84 -4.86 5.45 20.02
CA LYS A 84 -6.12 5.76 19.33
C LYS A 84 -6.76 4.51 18.73
N LEU A 85 -5.97 3.62 18.12
CA LEU A 85 -6.44 2.35 17.58
C LEU A 85 -7.03 1.44 18.67
N LYS A 86 -6.38 1.32 19.83
CA LYS A 86 -6.93 0.57 20.98
C LYS A 86 -8.29 1.11 21.44
N ARG A 87 -8.51 2.42 21.34
CA ARG A 87 -9.81 3.04 21.67
C ARG A 87 -10.87 2.82 20.59
N MET A 88 -10.48 2.57 19.34
CA MET A 88 -11.39 2.23 18.26
C MET A 88 -11.84 0.76 18.32
N THR A 89 -11.02 -0.14 18.87
CA THR A 89 -11.30 -1.57 18.91
C THR A 89 -12.71 -1.94 19.42
N PRO A 90 -13.24 -1.38 20.53
CA PRO A 90 -14.57 -1.70 20.99
C PRO A 90 -15.68 -1.36 19.98
N LEU A 91 -15.54 -0.23 19.26
CA LEU A 91 -16.51 0.18 18.23
C LEU A 91 -16.50 -0.76 17.03
N ILE A 92 -15.31 -1.26 16.66
CA ILE A 92 -15.17 -2.24 15.58
C ILE A 92 -15.87 -3.56 15.97
N LEU A 93 -15.69 -4.00 17.23
CA LEU A 93 -16.33 -5.21 17.74
C LEU A 93 -17.85 -5.08 17.76
N GLU A 94 -18.38 -3.93 18.19
CA GLU A 94 -19.82 -3.65 18.16
C GLU A 94 -20.42 -3.76 16.74
N CYS A 95 -19.71 -3.25 15.72
CA CYS A 95 -20.14 -3.41 14.32
C CYS A 95 -20.13 -4.87 13.88
N VAL A 96 -19.14 -5.66 14.31
CA VAL A 96 -19.05 -7.10 14.00
C VAL A 96 -20.19 -7.86 14.67
N ASP A 97 -20.46 -7.60 15.94
CA ASP A 97 -21.56 -8.23 16.68
C ASP A 97 -22.90 -7.91 16.02
N THR A 98 -23.12 -6.65 15.66
CA THR A 98 -24.31 -6.22 14.91
C THR A 98 -24.43 -6.94 13.57
N MET A 99 -23.33 -7.15 12.85
CA MET A 99 -23.34 -7.89 11.59
C MET A 99 -23.74 -9.36 11.81
N ASN A 100 -23.18 -10.03 12.81
CA ASN A 100 -23.50 -11.43 13.13
C ASN A 100 -24.99 -11.58 13.48
N ASP A 101 -25.52 -10.71 14.34
CA ASP A 101 -26.93 -10.73 14.74
C ASP A 101 -27.90 -10.56 13.55
N ASN A 102 -27.47 -9.92 12.47
CA ASN A 102 -28.28 -9.77 11.25
C ASN A 102 -28.08 -10.90 10.25
N ILE A 103 -26.96 -11.63 10.29
CA ILE A 103 -26.70 -12.80 9.45
C ILE A 103 -27.38 -14.04 10.04
N ASP A 104 -27.46 -14.14 11.37
CA ASP A 104 -28.08 -15.28 12.07
C ASP A 104 -29.62 -15.23 12.11
N LYS A 105 -30.23 -14.21 11.48
CA LYS A 105 -31.68 -14.07 11.27
C LYS A 105 -32.10 -14.63 9.90
#